data_AF-A0A357HE49-F1
#
_entry.id   AF-A0A357HE49-F1
#
_cell.length_a   1.000
_cell.length_b   1.000
_cell.length_c   1.000
_cell.angle_alpha   90.00
_cell.angle_beta   90.00
_cell.angle_gamma   90.00
#
_symmetry.space_group_name_H-M   'P 1'
#
loop_
_entity.id
_entity.type
_entity.pdbx_description
1 polymer ?
#
loop_
_entity_poly.entity_id
_entity_poly.type
_entity_poly.pdbx_seq_one_letter_code
_entity_poly.pdbx_strand_id
1 'polypeptide(L)'
;MWMNTTKQLNNWQKNFRKILNNIILMTLLFMQQALSLIKRRFCEAFKTLRRKIMLIEFTARHFHAPDTLREYAEQEVQRLHKIFDRITRCQIILLHENNMYTTEINLYMPSRHLNIKETTDNATKSIDRAVDKMIIRVKKIKEKMFAH
;
A
#
# COMPACT_ATOMS: atom_id res chain seq x y z
N MET A 1 60.49 11.72 46.68
CA MET A 1 59.41 12.69 46.38
C MET A 1 58.99 12.73 44.89
N TRP A 2 59.21 11.65 44.12
CA TRP A 2 58.94 11.61 42.65
C TRP A 2 57.93 10.53 42.21
N MET A 3 57.46 9.66 43.12
CA MET A 3 56.51 8.58 42.80
C MET A 3 55.04 9.01 42.77
N ASN A 4 54.70 10.19 43.30
CA ASN A 4 53.31 10.65 43.39
C ASN A 4 52.81 11.30 42.08
N THR A 5 53.73 11.92 41.32
CA THR A 5 53.45 12.61 40.05
C THR A 5 53.21 11.62 38.90
N THR A 6 53.93 10.49 38.85
CA THR A 6 53.75 9.46 37.81
C THR A 6 52.45 8.67 37.98
N LYS A 7 52.01 8.42 39.22
CA LYS A 7 50.67 7.85 39.51
C LYS A 7 49.56 8.80 39.10
N GLN A 8 49.69 10.10 39.36
CA GLN A 8 48.71 11.08 38.92
C GLN A 8 48.63 11.17 37.38
N LEU A 9 49.76 11.17 36.68
CA LEU A 9 49.80 11.23 35.21
C LEU A 9 49.13 10.01 34.56
N ASN A 10 49.39 8.80 35.09
CA ASN A 10 48.76 7.56 34.59
C ASN A 10 47.26 7.49 34.89
N ASN A 11 46.83 8.00 36.05
CA ASN A 11 45.41 8.07 36.38
C ASN A 11 44.70 9.11 35.49
N TRP A 12 45.37 10.22 35.20
CA TRP A 12 44.88 11.28 34.31
C TRP A 12 44.75 10.78 32.87
N GLN A 13 45.74 10.07 32.33
CA GLN A 13 45.67 9.43 31.00
C GLN A 13 44.58 8.35 30.91
N LYS A 14 44.39 7.54 31.96
CA LYS A 14 43.29 6.56 32.02
C LYS A 14 41.92 7.23 32.05
N ASN A 15 41.79 8.34 32.77
CA ASN A 15 40.54 9.10 32.82
C ASN A 15 40.26 9.78 31.47
N PHE A 16 41.29 10.31 30.81
CA PHE A 16 41.18 10.93 29.49
C PHE A 16 40.78 9.92 28.40
N ARG A 17 41.38 8.72 28.40
CA ARG A 17 40.96 7.61 27.52
C ARG A 17 39.53 7.15 27.79
N LYS A 18 39.10 7.13 29.06
CA LYS A 18 37.70 6.83 29.42
C LYS A 18 36.73 7.87 28.86
N ILE A 19 37.08 9.15 28.95
CA ILE A 19 36.28 10.25 28.43
C ILE A 19 36.23 10.19 26.89
N LEU A 20 37.36 10.00 26.22
CA LEU A 20 37.40 9.84 24.76
C LEU A 20 36.60 8.62 24.30
N ASN A 21 36.76 7.47 24.95
CA ASN A 21 36.01 6.27 24.59
C ASN A 21 34.51 6.43 24.82
N ASN A 22 34.09 7.13 25.89
CA ASN A 22 32.67 7.45 26.10
C ASN A 22 32.13 8.40 25.03
N ILE A 23 32.89 9.40 24.59
CA ILE A 23 32.49 10.33 23.52
C ILE A 23 32.38 9.59 22.18
N ILE A 24 33.34 8.72 21.86
CA ILE A 24 33.32 7.89 20.64
C ILE A 24 32.14 6.89 20.69
N LEU A 25 31.88 6.28 21.84
CA LEU A 25 30.77 5.35 22.01
C LEU A 25 29.41 6.06 21.89
N MET A 26 29.28 7.26 22.47
CA MET A 26 28.07 8.09 22.37
C MET A 26 27.81 8.55 20.93
N THR A 27 28.83 8.96 20.19
CA THR A 27 28.68 9.37 18.78
C THR A 27 28.36 8.18 17.86
N LEU A 28 28.95 7.00 18.10
CA LEU A 28 28.58 5.77 17.39
C LEU A 28 27.13 5.34 17.70
N LEU A 29 26.69 5.43 18.96
CA LEU A 29 25.30 5.14 19.33
C LEU A 29 24.32 6.09 18.64
N PHE A 30 24.67 7.39 18.59
CA PHE A 30 23.85 8.41 17.93
C PHE A 30 23.76 8.17 16.42
N MET A 31 24.88 7.80 15.79
CA MET A 31 24.92 7.44 14.37
C MET A 31 24.13 6.15 14.07
N GLN A 32 24.17 5.15 14.96
CA GLN A 32 23.36 3.93 14.84
C GLN A 32 21.85 4.22 14.97
N GLN A 33 21.46 5.11 15.89
CA GLN A 33 20.07 5.54 16.04
C GLN A 33 19.58 6.29 14.78
N ALA A 34 20.40 7.17 14.21
CA ALA A 34 20.10 7.86 12.95
C ALA A 34 19.93 6.88 11.77
N LEU A 35 20.80 5.87 11.64
CA LEU A 35 20.70 4.86 10.58
C LEU A 35 19.41 4.02 10.70
N SER A 36 18.95 3.75 11.93
CA SER A 36 17.70 3.04 12.18
C SER A 36 16.46 3.82 11.72
N LEU A 37 16.47 5.15 11.89
CA LEU A 37 15.39 6.04 11.44
C LEU A 37 15.36 6.16 9.92
N ILE A 38 16.53 6.16 9.27
CA ILE A 38 16.66 6.15 7.81
C ILE A 38 16.13 4.83 7.24
N LYS A 39 16.50 3.68 7.83
CA LYS A 39 15.93 2.37 7.43
C LYS A 39 14.40 2.33 7.54
N ARG A 40 13.83 2.93 8.59
CA ARG A 40 12.37 2.97 8.78
C ARG A 40 11.66 3.79 7.69
N ARG A 41 12.20 4.96 7.33
CA ARG A 41 11.62 5.81 6.25
C ARG A 41 11.79 5.20 4.86
N PHE A 42 12.92 4.56 4.57
CA PHE A 42 13.13 3.88 3.28
C PHE A 42 12.23 2.65 3.10
N CYS A 43 11.89 1.93 4.19
CA CYS A 43 11.02 0.76 4.12
C CYS A 43 9.57 1.12 3.73
N GLU A 44 9.03 2.22 4.27
CA GLU A 44 7.70 2.73 3.90
C GLU A 44 7.64 3.14 2.41
N ALA A 45 8.69 3.80 1.91
CA ALA A 45 8.79 4.17 0.51
C ALA A 45 8.95 2.96 -0.44
N PHE A 46 9.62 1.89 0.01
CA PHE A 46 9.84 0.69 -0.81
C PHE A 46 8.60 -0.23 -0.88
N LYS A 47 7.71 -0.19 0.12
CA LYS A 47 6.41 -0.90 0.08
C LYS A 47 5.56 -0.47 -1.11
N THR A 48 5.62 0.80 -1.51
CA THR A 48 4.87 1.34 -2.65
C THR A 48 5.42 0.86 -3.99
N LEU A 49 6.73 0.57 -4.05
CA LEU A 49 7.47 0.18 -5.25
C LEU A 49 7.27 -1.30 -5.63
N ARG A 50 6.91 -2.15 -4.65
CA ARG A 50 6.60 -3.58 -4.87
C ARG A 50 5.10 -3.85 -4.99
N ARG A 51 4.31 -2.90 -5.50
CA ARG A 51 2.90 -3.16 -5.81
C ARG A 51 2.81 -4.11 -7.00
N LYS A 52 2.19 -5.26 -6.76
CA LYS A 52 1.74 -6.13 -7.84
C LYS A 52 0.73 -5.34 -8.68
N ILE A 53 0.99 -5.20 -9.96
CA ILE A 53 0.08 -4.49 -10.88
C ILE A 53 -1.15 -5.38 -11.06
N MET A 54 -2.33 -4.86 -10.72
CA MET A 54 -3.62 -5.50 -11.02
C MET A 54 -3.90 -5.33 -12.51
N LEU A 55 -4.20 -6.43 -13.20
CA LEU A 55 -4.61 -6.39 -14.60
C LEU A 55 -6.06 -5.89 -14.68
N ILE A 56 -6.27 -4.72 -15.28
CA ILE A 56 -7.60 -4.14 -15.52
C ILE A 56 -7.96 -4.35 -16.98
N GLU A 57 -9.11 -4.96 -17.23
CA GLU A 57 -9.66 -5.13 -18.56
C GLU A 57 -10.99 -4.40 -18.67
N PHE A 58 -11.06 -3.45 -19.59
CA PHE A 58 -12.28 -2.69 -19.85
C PHE A 58 -12.92 -3.17 -21.15
N THR A 59 -14.20 -3.49 -21.11
CA THR A 59 -14.99 -3.89 -22.27
C THR A 59 -16.29 -3.09 -22.31
N ALA A 60 -16.56 -2.41 -23.41
CA ALA A 60 -17.84 -1.78 -23.68
C ALA A 60 -18.61 -2.62 -24.72
N ARG A 61 -19.88 -2.90 -24.44
CA ARG A 61 -20.78 -3.67 -25.31
C ARG A 61 -21.93 -2.78 -25.77
N HIS A 62 -22.25 -2.87 -27.07
CA HIS A 62 -23.33 -2.10 -27.73
C HIS A 62 -23.17 -0.58 -27.71
N PHE A 63 -22.00 -0.05 -27.31
CA PHE A 63 -21.65 1.36 -27.48
C PHE A 63 -20.13 1.55 -27.49
N HIS A 64 -19.69 2.71 -28.00
CA HIS A 64 -18.31 3.15 -27.90
C HIS A 64 -18.14 4.01 -26.64
N ALA A 65 -17.42 3.51 -25.64
CA ALA A 65 -17.15 4.26 -24.43
C ALA A 65 -16.09 5.34 -24.67
N PRO A 66 -16.36 6.61 -24.31
CA PRO A 66 -15.36 7.66 -24.41
C PRO A 66 -14.20 7.38 -23.44
N ASP A 67 -13.01 7.85 -23.78
CA ASP A 67 -11.79 7.59 -22.99
C ASP A 67 -11.91 8.11 -21.55
N THR A 68 -12.61 9.24 -21.36
CA THR A 68 -12.91 9.80 -20.04
C THR A 68 -13.68 8.83 -19.13
N LEU A 69 -14.60 8.04 -19.70
CA LEU A 69 -15.37 7.05 -18.96
C LEU A 69 -14.52 5.82 -18.62
N ARG A 70 -13.60 5.43 -19.52
CA ARG A 70 -12.63 4.36 -19.26
C ARG A 70 -11.71 4.73 -18.11
N GLU A 71 -11.10 5.91 -18.18
CA GLU A 71 -10.23 6.43 -17.11
C GLU A 71 -10.95 6.52 -15.78
N TYR A 72 -12.20 7.00 -15.78
CA TYR A 72 -13.04 7.04 -14.58
C TYR A 72 -13.26 5.65 -13.98
N ALA A 73 -13.64 4.66 -14.80
CA ALA A 73 -13.85 3.29 -14.34
C ALA A 73 -12.58 2.66 -13.77
N GLU A 74 -11.43 2.91 -14.40
CA GLU A 74 -10.12 2.45 -13.91
C GLU A 74 -9.76 3.08 -12.56
N GLN A 75 -9.97 4.39 -12.40
CA GLN A 75 -9.73 5.10 -11.14
C GLN A 75 -10.62 4.59 -10.01
N GLU A 76 -11.91 4.35 -10.27
CA GLU A 76 -12.82 3.84 -9.25
C GLU A 76 -12.46 2.41 -8.82
N VAL A 77 -12.07 1.54 -9.76
CA VAL A 77 -11.64 0.18 -9.44
C VAL A 77 -10.33 0.14 -8.64
N GLN A 78 -9.45 1.15 -8.78
CA GLN A 78 -8.26 1.25 -7.92
C GLN A 78 -8.59 1.38 -6.42
N ARG A 79 -9.79 1.86 -6.06
CA ARG A 79 -10.24 1.90 -4.66
C ARG A 79 -10.35 0.49 -4.05
N LEU A 80 -10.69 -0.51 -4.85
CA LEU A 80 -10.77 -1.92 -4.41
C LEU A 80 -9.40 -2.46 -3.99
N HIS A 81 -8.36 -2.11 -4.75
CA HIS A 81 -6.99 -2.51 -4.44
C HIS A 81 -6.51 -1.98 -3.08
N LYS A 82 -6.96 -0.78 -2.65
CA LYS A 82 -6.59 -0.22 -1.34
C LYS A 82 -7.15 -1.03 -0.16
N ILE A 83 -8.25 -1.75 -0.37
CA ILE A 83 -8.92 -2.53 0.68
C ILE A 83 -8.35 -3.94 0.76
N PHE A 84 -8.03 -4.52 -0.40
CA PHE A 84 -7.52 -5.88 -0.54
C PHE A 84 -6.39 -5.94 -1.58
N ASP A 85 -5.16 -6.18 -1.10
CA ASP A 85 -3.95 -6.14 -1.94
C ASP A 85 -3.77 -7.38 -2.84
N ARG A 86 -4.53 -8.46 -2.60
CA ARG A 86 -4.34 -9.75 -3.29
C ARG A 86 -5.27 -9.93 -4.50
N ILE A 87 -5.59 -8.85 -5.21
CA ILE A 87 -6.40 -8.90 -6.43
C ILE A 87 -5.48 -9.19 -7.62
N THR A 88 -5.83 -10.17 -8.45
CA THR A 88 -5.02 -10.55 -9.62
C THR A 88 -5.51 -9.84 -10.88
N ARG A 89 -6.81 -9.90 -11.15
CA ARG A 89 -7.43 -9.36 -12.37
C ARG A 89 -8.80 -8.75 -12.03
N CYS A 90 -9.13 -7.65 -12.68
CA CYS A 90 -10.44 -7.04 -12.63
C CYS A 90 -10.92 -6.79 -14.06
N GLN A 91 -12.11 -7.30 -14.38
CA GLN A 91 -12.76 -7.08 -15.66
C GLN A 91 -13.99 -6.21 -15.43
N ILE A 92 -14.07 -5.12 -16.18
CA ILE A 92 -15.16 -4.15 -16.15
C ILE A 92 -15.87 -4.26 -17.49
N ILE A 93 -17.16 -4.57 -17.45
CA ILE A 93 -18.01 -4.70 -18.62
C ILE A 93 -19.13 -3.66 -18.50
N LEU A 94 -19.12 -2.66 -19.37
CA LEU A 94 -20.23 -1.74 -19.51
C LEU A 94 -21.12 -2.17 -20.67
N LEU A 95 -22.41 -2.18 -20.44
CA LEU A 95 -23.46 -2.53 -21.39
C LEU A 95 -24.48 -1.38 -21.43
N HIS A 96 -24.91 -1.00 -22.61
CA HIS A 96 -25.99 -0.03 -22.80
C HIS A 96 -27.13 -0.68 -23.58
N GLU A 97 -28.28 -0.87 -22.92
CA GLU A 97 -29.48 -1.48 -23.49
C GLU A 97 -30.73 -0.77 -22.95
N ASN A 98 -31.75 -0.55 -23.80
CA ASN A 98 -33.05 0.02 -23.41
C ASN A 98 -32.94 1.34 -22.61
N ASN A 99 -32.03 2.23 -23.01
CA ASN A 99 -31.71 3.49 -22.32
C ASN A 99 -31.21 3.33 -20.87
N MET A 100 -30.75 2.13 -20.50
CA MET A 100 -30.21 1.82 -19.20
C MET A 100 -28.74 1.39 -19.35
N TYR A 101 -27.92 1.86 -18.42
CA TYR A 101 -26.52 1.47 -18.33
C TYR A 101 -26.36 0.38 -17.28
N THR A 102 -25.81 -0.75 -17.71
CA THR A 102 -25.48 -1.86 -16.85
C THR A 102 -23.97 -1.98 -16.75
N THR A 103 -23.45 -1.89 -15.53
CA THR A 103 -22.04 -2.16 -15.23
C THR A 103 -21.91 -3.50 -14.53
N GLU A 104 -21.10 -4.38 -15.11
CA GLU A 104 -20.71 -5.65 -14.51
C GLU A 104 -19.22 -5.61 -14.17
N ILE A 105 -18.88 -5.99 -12.93
CA ILE A 105 -17.51 -6.04 -12.43
C ILE A 105 -17.21 -7.46 -11.98
N ASN A 106 -16.25 -8.08 -12.67
CA ASN A 106 -15.72 -9.41 -12.37
C ASN A 106 -14.33 -9.27 -11.73
N LEU A 107 -14.25 -9.61 -10.44
CA LEU A 107 -13.03 -9.53 -9.64
C LEU A 107 -12.44 -10.93 -9.41
N TYR A 108 -11.19 -11.12 -9.80
CA TYR A 108 -10.47 -12.38 -9.67
C TYR A 108 -9.44 -12.28 -8.55
N MET A 109 -9.63 -13.09 -7.51
CA MET A 109 -8.69 -13.30 -6.42
C MET A 109 -8.14 -14.73 -6.50
N PRO A 110 -6.96 -15.01 -5.92
CA PRO A 110 -6.34 -16.34 -6.00
C PRO A 110 -7.21 -17.51 -5.57
N SER A 111 -8.12 -17.29 -4.61
CA SER A 111 -8.97 -18.33 -4.04
C SER A 111 -10.46 -18.19 -4.37
N ARG A 112 -10.90 -17.04 -4.89
CA ARG A 112 -12.32 -16.72 -5.09
C ARG A 112 -12.53 -15.75 -6.25
N HIS A 113 -13.71 -15.85 -6.86
CA HIS A 113 -14.17 -14.91 -7.88
C HIS A 113 -15.43 -14.20 -7.38
N LEU A 114 -15.51 -12.89 -7.62
CA LEU A 114 -16.70 -12.10 -7.32
C LEU A 114 -17.24 -11.49 -8.60
N ASN A 115 -18.55 -11.57 -8.76
CA ASN A 115 -19.29 -10.88 -9.81
C ASN A 115 -20.33 -9.98 -9.16
N ILE A 116 -20.44 -8.75 -9.66
CA ILE A 116 -21.51 -7.81 -9.32
C ILE A 116 -21.99 -7.16 -10.61
N LYS A 117 -23.31 -7.00 -10.71
CA LYS A 117 -23.98 -6.36 -11.83
C LYS A 117 -24.93 -5.30 -11.30
N GLU A 118 -24.83 -4.09 -11.80
CA GLU A 118 -25.69 -2.97 -11.44
C GLU A 118 -26.23 -2.26 -12.67
N THR A 119 -27.51 -1.90 -12.62
CA THR A 119 -28.18 -1.19 -13.72
C THR A 119 -28.71 0.15 -13.22
N THR A 120 -28.47 1.23 -13.96
CA THR A 120 -28.88 2.59 -13.60
C THR A 120 -29.09 3.43 -14.87
N ASP A 121 -29.73 4.59 -14.74
CA ASP A 121 -30.01 5.56 -15.81
C ASP A 121 -28.73 6.23 -16.36
N ASN A 122 -27.66 6.25 -15.58
CA ASN A 122 -26.40 6.90 -15.93
C ASN A 122 -25.23 5.91 -15.77
N ALA A 123 -24.32 5.90 -16.75
CA ALA A 123 -23.12 5.09 -16.76
C ALA A 123 -22.25 5.31 -15.51
N THR A 124 -21.95 6.56 -15.14
CA THR A 124 -21.08 6.87 -13.98
C THR A 124 -21.69 6.35 -12.68
N LYS A 125 -22.98 6.61 -12.46
CA LYS A 125 -23.71 6.11 -11.28
C LYS A 125 -23.73 4.58 -11.23
N SER A 126 -23.83 3.90 -12.37
CA SER A 126 -23.79 2.43 -12.41
C SER A 126 -22.41 1.90 -12.00
N ILE A 127 -21.32 2.55 -12.42
CA ILE A 127 -19.96 2.23 -12.01
C ILE A 127 -19.80 2.41 -10.50
N ASP A 128 -20.19 3.58 -9.97
CA ASP A 128 -20.04 3.90 -8.54
C ASP A 128 -20.77 2.88 -7.66
N ARG A 129 -22.02 2.57 -8.01
CA ARG A 129 -22.85 1.58 -7.30
C ARG A 129 -22.26 0.18 -7.38
N ALA A 130 -21.74 -0.22 -8.54
CA ALA A 130 -21.10 -1.52 -8.71
C ALA A 130 -19.83 -1.64 -7.85
N VAL A 131 -19.01 -0.59 -7.82
CA VAL A 131 -17.78 -0.53 -7.02
C VAL A 131 -18.09 -0.54 -5.53
N ASP A 132 -19.06 0.25 -5.05
CA ASP A 132 -19.46 0.29 -3.63
C ASP A 132 -19.96 -1.07 -3.15
N LYS A 133 -20.78 -1.74 -3.97
CA LYS A 133 -21.23 -3.11 -3.67
C LYS A 133 -20.05 -4.09 -3.66
N MET A 134 -19.07 -3.92 -4.56
CA MET A 134 -17.87 -4.75 -4.59
C MET A 134 -17.01 -4.55 -3.34
N ILE A 135 -16.84 -3.31 -2.88
CA ILE A 135 -16.15 -2.97 -1.64
C ILE A 135 -16.75 -3.74 -0.46
N ILE A 136 -18.08 -3.74 -0.33
CA ILE A 136 -18.78 -4.44 0.76
C ILE A 136 -18.51 -5.95 0.71
N ARG A 137 -18.56 -6.56 -0.49
CA ARG A 137 -18.31 -8.00 -0.66
C ARG A 137 -16.87 -8.37 -0.33
N VAL A 138 -15.91 -7.57 -0.79
CA VAL A 138 -14.48 -7.76 -0.52
C VAL A 138 -14.20 -7.63 0.98
N LYS A 139 -14.77 -6.63 1.67
CA LYS A 139 -14.64 -6.47 3.13
C LYS A 139 -15.14 -7.70 3.89
N LYS A 140 -16.34 -8.20 3.55
CA LYS A 140 -16.90 -9.42 4.17
C LYS A 140 -16.01 -10.65 3.97
N ILE A 141 -15.38 -10.80 2.80
CA ILE A 141 -14.45 -11.90 2.56
C ILE A 141 -13.17 -11.73 3.38
N LYS A 142 -12.63 -10.50 3.40
CA LYS A 142 -11.45 -10.17 4.19
C LYS A 142 -11.67 -10.52 5.66
N GLU A 143 -12.78 -10.08 6.25
CA GLU A 143 -13.16 -10.40 7.64
C GLU A 143 -13.23 -11.90 7.89
N LYS A 144 -13.87 -12.67 7.01
CA LYS A 144 -13.94 -14.14 7.12
C LYS A 144 -12.59 -14.83 7.01
N MET A 145 -11.61 -14.25 6.30
CA MET A 145 -10.26 -14.81 6.20
C MET A 145 -9.42 -14.55 7.44
N PHE A 146 -9.68 -13.47 8.19
CA PHE A 146 -8.94 -13.12 9.41
C PHE A 146 -9.60 -13.63 10.70
N ALA A 147 -10.86 -14.06 10.65
CA ALA A 147 -11.59 -14.60 11.80
C ALA A 147 -11.28 -16.08 12.11
N HIS A 148 -10.33 -16.69 11.40
CA HIS A 148 -9.80 -18.03 11.64
C HIS A 148 -8.30 -17.94 11.89
#